data_AF-A0A1H8UJ70-F1
#
_entry.id   AF-A0A1H8UJ70-F1
#
_cell.length_a   1.000
_cell.length_b   1.000
_cell.length_c   1.000
_cell.angle_alpha   90.00
_cell.angle_beta   90.00
_cell.angle_gamma   90.00
#
_symmetry.space_group_name_H-M   'P 1'
#
loop_
_entity.id
_entity.type
_entity.pdbx_description
1 polymer ?
#
loop_
_entity_poly.entity_id
_entity_poly.type
_entity_poly.pdbx_seq_one_letter_code
_entity_poly.pdbx_strand_id
1 'polypeptide(L)' 'MTEKRATPLPQRMIGDMRIRGMGDRAQKFHIRAVRDFAVFLRRSPDSATPEDLRSYQLHMKDTGVTLSTFGRRT' A
#
# COMPACT_ATOMS: atom_id res chain seq x y z
N MET A 1 -19.63 -12.03 8.75
CA MET A 1 -18.26 -12.57 8.86
C MET A 1 -17.26 -11.46 8.56
N THR A 2 -16.91 -10.63 9.54
CA THR A 2 -15.93 -9.53 9.40
C THR A 2 -14.71 -9.86 10.25
N GLU A 3 -14.01 -10.91 9.83
CA GLU A 3 -12.76 -11.31 10.47
C GLU A 3 -11.62 -10.47 9.88
N LYS A 4 -11.23 -9.40 10.58
CA LYS A 4 -9.91 -8.72 10.50
C LYS A 4 -9.91 -7.49 11.43
N ARG A 5 -9.98 -7.72 12.73
CA ARG A 5 -9.68 -6.69 13.73
C ARG A 5 -8.71 -7.25 14.74
N ALA A 6 -7.43 -7.06 14.48
CA ALA A 6 -6.41 -7.17 15.53
C ALA A 6 -5.21 -6.27 15.24
N THR A 7 -4.92 -5.97 13.97
CA THR A 7 -3.78 -5.12 13.61
C THR A 7 -4.13 -4.14 12.48
N PRO A 8 -3.77 -2.84 12.60
CA PRO A 8 -3.93 -1.86 11.53
C PRO A 8 -3.32 -2.38 10.22
N LEU A 9 -3.95 -2.15 9.07
CA LEU A 9 -3.44 -2.54 7.75
C LEU A 9 -1.92 -2.27 7.55
N PRO A 10 -1.36 -1.13 8.01
CA PRO A 10 0.08 -0.88 7.92
C PRO A 10 0.95 -1.89 8.67
N GLN A 11 0.52 -2.36 9.85
CA GLN A 11 1.25 -3.33 10.67
C GLN A 11 1.27 -4.71 10.02
N ARG A 12 0.16 -5.11 9.39
CA ARG A 12 0.06 -6.36 8.65
C ARG A 12 0.93 -6.35 7.40
N MET A 13 0.90 -5.23 6.67
CA MET A 13 1.75 -5.04 5.49
C MET A 13 3.24 -5.13 5.84
N ILE A 14 3.69 -4.58 6.96
CA ILE A 14 5.08 -4.71 7.42
C ILE A 14 5.43 -6.17 7.71
N GLY A 15 4.54 -6.90 8.38
CA GLY A 15 4.72 -8.34 8.64
C GLY A 15 4.83 -9.15 7.34
N ASP A 16 3.91 -8.93 6.40
CA ASP A 16 3.90 -9.58 5.09
C ASP A 16 5.15 -9.25 4.27
N MET A 17 5.63 -8.00 4.33
CA MET A 17 6.85 -7.57 3.65
C MET A 17 8.11 -8.19 4.25
N ARG A 18 8.17 -8.34 5.57
CA ARG A 18 9.28 -9.01 6.25
C ARG A 18 9.34 -10.49 5.91
N ILE A 19 8.19 -11.17 5.85
CA ILE A 19 8.10 -12.58 5.40
C ILE A 19 8.57 -12.72 3.95
N ARG A 20 8.27 -11.75 3.09
CA ARG A 20 8.71 -11.72 1.68
C ARG A 20 10.16 -11.29 1.47
N GLY A 21 10.93 -11.05 2.54
CA GLY A 21 12.33 -10.61 2.46
C GLY A 21 12.50 -9.21 1.84
N MET A 22 11.47 -8.35 1.92
CA MET A 22 11.51 -7.02 1.33
C MET A 22 12.43 -6.11 2.16
N GLY A 23 13.42 -5.48 1.54
CA GLY A 23 14.39 -4.62 2.25
C GLY A 23 13.76 -3.37 2.89
N ASP A 24 14.39 -2.82 3.92
CA ASP A 24 13.86 -1.71 4.72
C ASP A 24 13.45 -0.47 3.91
N ARG A 25 14.17 -0.17 2.82
CA ARG A 25 13.84 0.93 1.92
C ARG A 25 12.49 0.71 1.21
N ALA A 26 12.24 -0.52 0.78
CA ALA A 26 10.99 -0.89 0.13
C ALA A 26 9.81 -0.94 1.11
N GLN A 27 10.06 -1.35 2.37
CA GLN A 27 9.07 -1.28 3.45
C GLN A 27 8.67 0.17 3.74
N LYS A 28 9.64 1.08 3.92
CA LYS A 28 9.40 2.52 4.15
C LYS A 28 8.63 3.16 2.99
N PHE A 29 8.98 2.81 1.75
CA PHE A 29 8.26 3.27 0.57
C PHE A 29 6.79 2.80 0.58
N HIS A 30 6.56 1.53 0.91
CA HIS A 30 5.20 1.00 1.01
C HIS A 30 4.35 1.66 2.09
N ILE A 31 4.91 1.87 3.28
CA ILE A 31 4.20 2.55 4.38
C ILE A 31 3.78 3.96 3.92
N ARG A 32 4.67 4.67 3.22
CA ARG A 32 4.37 5.99 2.66
C ARG A 32 3.26 5.90 1.61
N ALA A 33 3.35 4.96 0.68
CA ALA A 33 2.33 4.75 -0.35
C ALA A 33 0.94 4.43 0.24
N VAL A 34 0.87 3.67 1.34
CA VAL A 34 -0.41 3.39 2.04
C VAL A 34 -0.96 4.62 2.72
N ARG A 35 -0.09 5.46 3.30
CA ARG A 35 -0.51 6.73 3.90
C ARG A 35 -1.05 7.69 2.85
N ASP A 36 -0.35 7.84 1.73
CA ASP A 36 -0.80 8.66 0.60
C ASP A 36 -2.12 8.11 0.02
N PHE A 37 -2.26 6.78 -0.08
CA PHE A 37 -3.51 6.15 -0.49
C PHE A 37 -4.67 6.44 0.46
N ALA A 38 -4.45 6.39 1.77
CA ALA A 38 -5.47 6.74 2.76
C ALA A 38 -5.88 8.23 2.66
N VAL A 39 -4.93 9.13 2.35
CA VAL A 39 -5.20 10.55 2.10
C VAL A 39 -6.01 10.73 0.82
N PHE A 40 -5.66 10.05 -0.26
CA PHE A 40 -6.39 10.05 -1.53
C PHE A 40 -7.83 9.55 -1.35
N LEU A 41 -8.00 8.45 -0.62
CA LEU A 41 -9.29 7.86 -0.32
C LEU A 41 -10.15 8.71 0.64
N ARG A 42 -9.52 9.55 1.48
CA ARG A 42 -10.17 10.25 2.61
C ARG A 42 -10.97 9.32 3.55
N ARG A 43 -10.67 8.02 3.52
CA ARG A 43 -11.30 6.97 4.32
C ARG A 43 -10.27 5.91 4.71
N SER A 44 -10.66 5.03 5.64
CA SER A 44 -9.76 3.96 6.07
C SER A 44 -9.35 3.07 4.89
N PRO A 45 -8.05 2.82 4.66
CA PRO A 45 -7.60 1.93 3.60
C PRO A 45 -8.06 0.47 3.83
N ASP A 46 -8.49 0.12 5.04
CA ASP A 46 -9.16 -1.15 5.33
C ASP A 46 -10.50 -1.34 4.58
N SER A 47 -11.12 -0.25 4.12
CA SER A 47 -12.35 -0.26 3.32
C SER A 47 -12.12 -0.05 1.81
N ALA A 48 -10.85 -0.06 1.37
CA ALA A 48 -10.51 0.15 -0.02
C ALA A 48 -11.05 -0.99 -0.90
N THR A 49 -11.74 -0.63 -1.98
CA THR A 49 -12.19 -1.56 -3.01
C THR A 49 -11.15 -1.68 -4.12
N PRO A 50 -11.22 -2.72 -4.98
CA PRO A 50 -10.36 -2.83 -6.16
C PRO A 50 -10.47 -1.61 -7.10
N GLU A 51 -11.62 -0.96 -7.15
CA GLU A 51 -11.86 0.25 -7.96
C GLU A 51 -11.08 1.46 -7.42
N ASP A 52 -10.96 1.59 -6.10
CA ASP A 52 -10.12 2.61 -5.47
C ASP A 52 -8.65 2.40 -5.80
N LEU A 53 -8.19 1.13 -5.80
CA LEU A 53 -6.82 0.79 -6.17
C LEU A 53 -6.54 1.16 -7.63
N ARG A 54 -7.50 0.93 -8.54
CA ARG A 54 -7.38 1.33 -9.95
C ARG A 54 -7.32 2.85 -10.09
N SER A 55 -8.17 3.57 -9.35
CA SER A 55 -8.20 5.05 -9.35
C SER A 55 -6.91 5.64 -8.80
N TYR A 56 -6.36 5.04 -7.74
CA TYR A 56 -5.09 5.45 -7.17
C TYR A 56 -3.91 5.14 -8.10
N GLN A 57 -3.90 3.98 -8.76
CA GLN A 57 -2.89 3.67 -9.78
C GLN A 57 -2.91 4.67 -10.95
N LEU A 58 -4.10 5.13 -11.35
CA LEU A 58 -4.24 6.18 -12.36
C LEU A 58 -3.74 7.53 -11.83
N HIS A 59 -4.10 7.89 -10.60
CA HIS A 59 -3.63 9.11 -9.94
C HIS A 59 -2.10 9.15 -9.82
N MET A 60 -1.45 8.03 -9.46
CA MET A 60 0.01 7.93 -9.41
C MET A 60 0.69 8.09 -10.78
N LYS A 61 0.06 7.59 -11.85
CA LYS A 61 0.56 7.79 -13.22
C LYS A 61 0.51 9.27 -13.62
N ASP A 62 -0.58 9.95 -13.25
CA ASP A 62 -0.81 11.36 -13.58
C ASP A 62 0.08 12.31 -12.75
N THR A 63 0.29 12.00 -11.47
CA THR A 63 1.16 12.77 -10.56
C THR A 63 2.66 12.49 -10.74
N GLY A 64 3.04 11.62 -11.68
CA GLY A 64 4.45 11.28 -11.94
C GLY A 64 5.14 10.51 -10.82
N VAL A 65 4.44 10.14 -9.75
CA VAL A 65 4.96 9.28 -8.68
C VAL A 65 4.91 7.84 -9.18
N THR A 66 5.88 7.50 -10.02
CA THR A 66 5.97 6.16 -10.59
C THR A 66 6.17 5.13 -9.47
N LEU A 67 5.36 4.07 -9.47
CA LEU A 67 5.52 2.88 -8.64
C LEU A 67 6.76 2.07 -9.06
N SER A 68 7.92 2.72 -9.19
CA SER A 68 9.16 2.12 -9.72
C SER A 68 9.85 1.17 -8.72
N THR A 69 9.17 0.77 -7.65
CA THR A 69 9.76 -0.10 -6.61
C THR A 69 8.95 -1.38 -6.34
N PHE A 70 7.89 -1.67 -7.10
CA PHE A 70 7.17 -2.95 -6.93
C PHE A 70 7.73 -4.11 -7.80
N GLY A 71 8.79 -3.88 -8.58
CA GLY A 71 9.32 -4.93 -9.45
C GLY A 71 10.79 -4.77 -9.78
N ARG A 72 11.67 -5.27 -8.90
CA ARG A 72 12.91 -5.89 -9.35
C ARG A 72 13.06 -7.23 -8.64
N ARG A 73 12.50 -8.26 -9.28
CA ARG A 73 13.01 -9.62 -9.16
C ARG A 73 14.25 -9.68 -10.06
N THR A 74 15.42 -9.78 -9.45
CA THR A 74 16.63 -10.35 -10.05
C THR A 74 17.06 -11.46 -9.12
#